data_AF-A0AAU6ZNL8-F1
#
_entry.id   AF-A0AAU6ZNL8-F1
#
_cell.length_a   1.000
_cell.length_b   1.000
_cell.length_c   1.000
_cell.angle_alpha   90.00
_cell.angle_beta   90.00
_cell.angle_gamma   90.00
#
_symmetry.space_group_name_H-M   'P 1'
#
loop_
_entity.id
_entity.type
_entity.pdbx_description
1 polymer ?
#
loop_
_entity_poly.entity_id
_entity_poly.type
_entity_poly.pdbx_seq_one_letter_code
_entity_poly.pdbx_strand_id
1 'polypeptide(L)'
;MTVILDRADELTTTAVGEWHRVCPVDELEVAWGEAALIEGRQVALFRIAPGEVFAVAQQDPATLANVMARGIIGSRGSRPTIASPLHKEVYDLETGECFTDPDLKLATFATRLVDGYIEVEL
;
A
#
# COMPACT_ATOMS: atom_id res chain seq x y z
N MET A 1 22.43 -41.89 -20.40
CA MET A 1 21.74 -41.52 -21.65
C MET A 1 20.69 -40.49 -21.28
N THR A 2 21.07 -39.22 -21.49
CA THR A 2 20.31 -37.97 -21.81
C THR A 2 18.82 -37.92 -21.38
N VAL A 3 18.27 -36.85 -20.81
CA VAL A 3 18.48 -35.42 -21.08
C VAL A 3 18.01 -34.57 -19.88
N ILE A 4 18.75 -33.50 -19.60
CA ILE A 4 18.31 -32.33 -18.84
C ILE A 4 17.29 -31.56 -19.71
N LEU A 5 16.16 -31.17 -19.15
CA LEU A 5 15.46 -29.96 -19.58
C LEU A 5 15.57 -28.96 -18.44
N ASP A 6 16.53 -28.05 -18.60
CA ASP A 6 16.56 -26.76 -17.92
C ASP A 6 15.22 -26.09 -18.21
N ARG A 7 14.34 -26.06 -17.21
CA ARG A 7 13.35 -24.99 -17.15
C ARG A 7 13.99 -23.92 -16.29
N ALA A 8 14.61 -22.97 -16.97
CA ALA A 8 14.79 -21.65 -16.39
C ALA A 8 13.40 -21.17 -15.97
N ASP A 9 13.15 -21.16 -14.66
CA ASP A 9 12.16 -20.26 -14.09
C ASP A 9 12.68 -18.86 -14.41
N GLU A 10 12.04 -18.20 -15.37
CA GLU A 10 12.18 -16.76 -15.57
C GLU A 10 11.62 -16.07 -14.33
N LEU A 11 12.47 -15.95 -13.30
CA LEU A 11 12.27 -15.01 -12.21
C LEU A 11 12.42 -13.62 -12.83
N THR A 12 11.31 -13.05 -13.28
CA THR A 12 11.19 -11.64 -13.61
C THR A 12 11.64 -10.87 -12.38
N THR A 13 12.85 -10.28 -12.44
CA THR A 13 13.27 -9.25 -11.51
C THR A 13 12.34 -8.07 -11.76
N THR A 14 11.30 -7.91 -10.94
CA THR A 14 10.53 -6.66 -10.88
C THR A 14 11.54 -5.57 -10.53
N ALA A 15 11.72 -4.61 -11.43
CA ALA A 15 12.57 -3.47 -11.17
C ALA A 15 11.97 -2.72 -9.98
N VAL A 16 12.66 -2.72 -8.85
CA VAL A 16 12.27 -1.91 -7.68
C VAL A 16 12.27 -0.45 -8.13
N GLY A 17 11.14 0.23 -7.98
CA GLY A 17 10.97 1.61 -8.42
C GLY A 17 10.17 1.79 -9.72
N GLU A 18 9.45 0.76 -10.19
CA GLU A 18 8.54 0.93 -11.33
C GLU A 18 7.21 1.58 -10.90
N TRP A 19 6.74 2.55 -11.69
CA TRP A 19 5.48 3.24 -11.46
C TRP A 19 4.35 2.54 -12.18
N HIS A 20 3.33 2.14 -11.43
CA HIS A 20 2.16 1.45 -11.95
C HIS A 20 0.92 2.33 -11.84
N ARG A 21 0.23 2.55 -12.96
CA ARG A 21 -1.07 3.25 -13.01
C ARG A 21 -2.16 2.37 -12.44
N VAL A 22 -2.88 2.86 -11.43
CA VAL A 22 -3.86 2.06 -10.67
C VAL A 22 -5.30 2.39 -11.06
N CYS A 23 -5.77 3.60 -10.75
CA CYS A 23 -7.13 4.05 -11.06
C CYS A 23 -7.19 5.58 -11.21
N PRO A 24 -8.27 6.12 -11.81
CA PRO A 24 -8.58 7.54 -11.74
C PRO A 24 -8.69 8.04 -10.29
N VAL A 25 -8.20 9.24 -10.01
CA VAL A 25 -8.20 9.80 -8.65
C VAL A 25 -9.62 10.05 -8.12
N ASP A 26 -10.59 10.31 -9.01
CA ASP A 26 -11.97 10.60 -8.69
C ASP A 26 -12.79 9.35 -8.34
N GLU A 27 -12.34 8.16 -8.74
CA GLU A 27 -12.94 6.87 -8.35
C GLU A 27 -12.58 6.44 -6.92
N LEU A 28 -11.51 6.98 -6.33
CA LEU A 28 -11.12 6.70 -4.94
C LEU A 28 -11.78 7.73 -4.00
N GLU A 29 -12.81 7.36 -3.25
CA GLU A 29 -13.53 8.28 -2.35
C GLU A 29 -12.63 8.88 -1.26
N VAL A 30 -12.91 10.12 -0.81
CA VAL A 30 -12.11 10.76 0.25
C VAL A 30 -12.29 10.00 1.57
N ALA A 31 -11.19 9.77 2.28
CA ALA A 31 -11.11 9.06 3.55
C ALA A 31 -11.67 7.64 3.53
N TRP A 32 -11.81 7.06 2.33
CA TRP A 32 -12.20 5.67 2.13
C TRP A 32 -11.02 4.88 1.55
N GLY A 33 -10.72 3.73 2.15
CA GLY A 33 -9.63 2.88 1.70
C GLY A 33 -10.09 1.87 0.66
N GLU A 34 -9.31 1.70 -0.39
CA GLU A 34 -9.54 0.65 -1.40
C GLU A 34 -8.32 -0.23 -1.58
N ALA A 35 -8.55 -1.53 -1.75
CA ALA A 35 -7.48 -2.49 -2.01
C ALA A 35 -7.25 -2.64 -3.51
N ALA A 36 -6.01 -2.49 -3.95
CA ALA A 36 -5.55 -2.73 -5.31
C ALA A 36 -4.62 -3.95 -5.37
N LEU A 37 -4.67 -4.68 -6.48
CA LEU A 37 -3.73 -5.75 -6.81
C LEU A 37 -2.85 -5.26 -7.97
N ILE A 38 -1.55 -5.08 -7.71
CA ILE A 38 -0.58 -4.52 -8.66
C ILE A 38 0.60 -5.50 -8.74
N GLU A 39 0.86 -6.08 -9.91
CA GLU A 39 1.93 -7.09 -10.10
C GLU A 39 1.93 -8.21 -9.03
N GLY A 40 0.74 -8.67 -8.63
CA GLY A 40 0.58 -9.70 -7.59
C GLY A 40 0.72 -9.22 -6.14
N ARG A 41 1.03 -7.94 -5.92
CA ARG A 41 1.12 -7.31 -4.58
C ARG A 41 -0.18 -6.60 -4.22
N GLN A 42 -0.65 -6.81 -2.99
CA GLN A 42 -1.85 -6.14 -2.48
C GLN A 42 -1.48 -4.83 -1.76
N VAL A 43 -2.06 -3.73 -2.21
CA VAL A 43 -1.80 -2.37 -1.74
C VAL A 43 -3.13 -1.75 -1.30
N ALA A 44 -3.14 -1.07 -0.16
CA ALA A 44 -4.25 -0.23 0.28
C ALA A 44 -3.99 1.22 -0.14
N LEU A 45 -4.95 1.82 -0.86
CA LEU A 45 -4.93 3.21 -1.29
C LEU A 45 -5.88 4.06 -0.46
N PHE A 46 -5.44 5.27 -0.11
CA PHE A 46 -6.24 6.23 0.64
C PHE A 46 -6.12 7.61 0.03
N ARG A 47 -7.24 8.24 -0.35
CA ARG A 47 -7.28 9.66 -0.70
C ARG A 47 -7.73 10.45 0.53
N ILE A 48 -6.84 11.18 1.20
CA ILE A 48 -7.22 11.88 2.44
C ILE A 48 -7.70 13.31 2.20
N ALA A 49 -7.25 13.93 1.10
CA ALA A 49 -7.66 15.25 0.64
C ALA A 49 -7.51 15.33 -0.89
N PRO A 50 -8.06 16.37 -1.56
CA PRO A 50 -7.84 16.57 -2.98
C PRO A 50 -6.34 16.64 -3.31
N GLY A 51 -5.87 15.72 -4.15
CA GLY A 51 -4.46 15.65 -4.53
C GLY A 51 -3.55 14.89 -3.55
N GLU A 52 -4.07 14.43 -2.42
CA GLU A 52 -3.28 13.79 -1.37
C GLU A 52 -3.68 12.31 -1.23
N VAL A 53 -2.83 11.44 -1.79
CA VAL A 53 -3.06 9.99 -1.86
C VAL A 53 -1.90 9.26 -1.20
N PHE A 54 -2.20 8.29 -0.36
CA PHE A 54 -1.22 7.40 0.28
C PHE A 54 -1.44 5.97 -0.15
N ALA A 55 -0.35 5.21 -0.25
CA ALA A 55 -0.36 3.80 -0.56
C ALA A 55 0.45 3.04 0.50
N VAL A 56 -0.12 1.97 1.02
CA VAL A 56 0.51 1.12 2.05
C VAL A 56 0.25 -0.35 1.75
N ALA A 57 0.97 -1.26 2.40
CA ALA A 57 0.67 -2.69 2.28
C ALA A 57 -0.77 -2.98 2.76
N GLN A 58 -1.50 -3.79 1.99
CA GLN A 58 -2.82 -4.25 2.41
C GLN A 58 -2.73 -5.20 3.62
N GLN A 59 -1.59 -5.87 3.78
CA GLN A 59 -1.30 -6.75 4.89
C GLN A 59 -0.95 -5.96 6.16
N ASP A 60 -1.71 -6.20 7.23
CA ASP A 60 -1.41 -5.70 8.57
C ASP A 60 -0.17 -6.41 9.13
N PRO A 61 0.89 -5.68 9.56
CA PRO A 61 2.12 -6.29 10.06
C PRO A 61 1.93 -7.05 11.38
N ALA A 62 0.91 -6.74 12.18
CA ALA A 62 0.66 -7.42 13.46
C ALA A 62 -0.02 -8.78 13.26
N THR A 63 -0.97 -8.85 12.32
CA THR A 63 -1.86 -10.01 12.17
C THR A 63 -1.62 -10.81 10.90
N LEU A 64 -0.82 -10.26 9.97
CA LEU A 64 -0.58 -10.78 8.62
C LEU A 64 -1.85 -10.90 7.77
N ALA A 65 -2.97 -10.31 8.20
CA ALA A 65 -4.23 -10.31 7.49
C ALA A 65 -4.28 -9.16 6.46
N ASN A 66 -4.86 -9.41 5.29
CA ASN A 66 -5.04 -8.41 4.23
C ASN A 66 -6.27 -7.52 4.50
N VAL A 67 -6.14 -6.58 5.44
CA VAL A 67 -7.26 -5.80 5.97
C VAL A 67 -7.06 -4.29 5.95
N MET A 68 -5.87 -3.76 5.66
CA MET A 68 -5.56 -2.35 5.94
C MET A 68 -6.46 -1.34 5.23
N ALA A 69 -6.94 -1.59 4.01
CA ALA A 69 -7.94 -0.75 3.33
C ALA A 69 -9.22 -0.50 4.13
N ARG A 70 -9.55 -1.35 5.12
CA ARG A 70 -10.71 -1.20 6.00
C ARG A 70 -10.43 -0.38 7.27
N GLY A 71 -9.21 0.14 7.40
CA GLY A 71 -8.78 0.91 8.56
C GLY A 71 -9.48 2.26 8.64
N ILE A 72 -9.50 2.83 9.84
CA ILE A 72 -10.06 4.18 10.03
C ILE A 72 -8.94 5.18 9.90
N ILE A 73 -9.11 6.15 8.99
CA ILE A 73 -8.18 7.26 8.81
C ILE A 73 -8.35 8.26 9.94
N GLY A 74 -7.24 8.80 10.41
CA GLY A 74 -7.18 9.84 11.43
C GLY A 74 -5.97 10.73 11.25
N SER A 75 -5.62 11.43 12.31
CA SER A 75 -4.46 12.31 12.34
C SER A 75 -3.85 12.36 13.73
N ARG A 76 -2.52 12.44 13.80
CA ARG A 76 -1.77 12.75 15.03
C ARG A 76 -1.01 14.06 14.81
N GLY A 77 -1.63 15.18 15.18
CA GLY A 77 -1.11 16.50 14.79
C GLY A 77 -1.25 16.67 13.27
N SER A 78 -0.15 16.97 12.58
CA SER A 78 -0.12 17.08 11.11
C SER A 78 0.12 15.75 10.40
N ARG A 79 0.35 14.66 11.13
CA ARG A 79 0.69 13.35 10.55
C ARG A 79 -0.58 12.56 10.24
N PRO A 80 -0.86 12.19 8.98
CA PRO A 80 -2.04 11.40 8.64
C PRO A 80 -1.83 9.95 9.08
N THR A 81 -2.87 9.34 9.67
CA THR A 81 -2.75 8.01 10.28
C THR A 81 -3.84 7.06 9.82
N ILE A 82 -3.58 5.77 10.01
CA ILE A 82 -4.56 4.70 9.86
C ILE A 82 -4.53 3.77 11.07
N ALA A 83 -5.70 3.50 11.66
CA ALA A 83 -5.83 2.46 12.67
C ALA A 83 -6.15 1.11 12.01
N SER A 84 -5.37 0.05 12.34
CA SER A 84 -5.67 -1.32 11.89
C SER A 84 -7.11 -1.71 12.25
N PRO A 85 -7.87 -2.35 11.36
CA PRO A 85 -9.25 -2.77 11.64
C PRO A 85 -9.36 -3.74 12.80
N LEU A 86 -8.33 -4.56 13.05
CA LEU A 86 -8.41 -5.68 13.97
C LEU A 86 -8.03 -5.27 15.39
N HIS A 87 -6.79 -4.81 15.59
CA HIS A 87 -6.25 -4.54 16.93
C HIS A 87 -5.93 -3.05 17.20
N LYS A 88 -6.25 -2.17 16.24
CA LYS A 88 -6.20 -0.70 16.42
C LYS A 88 -4.81 -0.11 16.63
N GLU A 89 -3.75 -0.82 16.25
CA GLU A 89 -2.44 -0.23 16.05
C GLU A 89 -2.56 0.94 15.07
N VAL A 90 -1.97 2.08 15.44
CA VAL A 90 -2.08 3.30 14.66
C VAL A 90 -0.78 3.50 13.90
N TYR A 91 -0.86 3.47 12.58
CA TYR A 91 0.29 3.66 11.69
C TYR A 91 0.24 5.04 11.05
N ASP A 92 1.40 5.63 10.85
CA ASP A 92 1.59 6.79 9.99
C ASP A 92 1.50 6.40 8.51
N LEU A 93 0.69 7.11 7.72
CA LEU A 93 0.48 6.79 6.30
C LEU A 93 1.66 7.20 5.40
N GLU A 94 2.48 8.15 5.83
CA GLU A 94 3.64 8.64 5.09
C GLU A 94 4.87 7.77 5.36
N THR A 95 5.15 7.47 6.63
CA THR A 95 6.39 6.79 7.05
C THR A 95 6.21 5.31 7.41
N GLY A 96 4.98 4.88 7.66
CA GLY A 96 4.66 3.52 8.10
C GLY A 96 4.96 3.24 9.57
N GLU A 97 5.47 4.22 10.32
CA GLU A 97 5.76 4.11 11.76
C GLU A 97 4.49 3.73 12.53
N CYS A 98 4.57 2.70 13.38
CA CYS A 98 3.50 2.39 14.32
C CYS A 98 3.66 3.23 15.59
N PHE A 99 2.63 4.00 15.92
CA PHE A 99 2.58 4.82 17.12
C PHE A 99 2.19 4.07 18.39
N THR A 100 1.71 2.82 18.24
CA THR A 100 1.24 1.99 19.34
C THR A 100 2.31 1.00 19.78
N ASP A 101 3.04 0.41 18.84
CA ASP A 101 4.09 -0.59 19.07
C ASP A 101 5.29 -0.31 18.15
N PRO A 102 6.44 0.13 18.69
CA PRO A 102 7.60 0.52 17.89
C PRO A 102 8.27 -0.65 17.13
N ASP A 103 7.95 -1.90 17.48
CA ASP A 103 8.46 -3.08 16.78
C ASP A 103 7.69 -3.37 15.48
N LEU A 104 6.53 -2.73 15.29
CA LEU A 104 5.72 -2.85 14.08
C LEU A 104 5.98 -1.71 13.10
N LYS A 105 6.00 -2.05 11.82
CA LYS A 105 6.09 -1.06 10.73
C LYS A 105 5.23 -1.49 9.56
N LEU A 106 4.37 -0.58 9.11
CA LEU A 106 3.57 -0.75 7.90
C LEU A 106 4.42 -0.35 6.69
N ALA A 107 4.47 -1.18 5.65
CA ALA A 107 5.17 -0.79 4.42
C ALA A 107 4.37 0.30 3.69
N THR A 108 5.05 1.36 3.27
CA THR A 108 4.51 2.46 2.47
C THR A 108 5.06 2.40 1.05
N PHE A 109 4.30 2.96 0.10
CA PHE A 109 4.67 3.05 -1.32
C PHE A 109 4.54 4.50 -1.77
N ALA A 110 5.48 4.96 -2.60
CA ALA A 110 5.38 6.30 -3.16
C ALA A 110 4.18 6.38 -4.11
N THR A 111 3.48 7.50 -4.06
CA THR A 111 2.33 7.78 -4.90
C THR A 111 2.56 9.07 -5.68
N ARG A 112 1.97 9.16 -6.87
CA ARG A 112 1.88 10.41 -7.63
C ARG A 112 0.59 10.46 -8.42
N LEU A 113 0.20 11.66 -8.81
CA LEU A 113 -0.93 11.90 -9.71
C LEU A 113 -0.41 12.31 -11.09
N VAL A 114 -0.75 11.54 -12.11
CA VAL A 114 -0.39 11.80 -13.51
C VAL A 114 -1.65 11.73 -14.36
N ASP A 115 -1.97 12.83 -15.07
CA ASP A 115 -3.12 12.94 -15.96
C ASP A 115 -4.46 12.51 -15.32
N GLY A 116 -4.64 12.80 -14.02
CA GLY A 116 -5.83 12.42 -13.26
C GLY A 116 -5.85 10.99 -12.72
N TYR A 117 -4.75 10.25 -12.84
CA TYR A 117 -4.62 8.88 -12.35
C TYR A 117 -3.63 8.79 -11.21
N ILE A 118 -3.92 7.87 -10.29
CA ILE A 118 -3.02 7.47 -9.23
C ILE A 118 -2.00 6.49 -9.82
N GLU A 119 -0.72 6.79 -9.61
CA GLU A 119 0.38 5.86 -9.86
C GLU A 119 1.09 5.51 -8.54
N VAL A 120 1.50 4.26 -8.40
CA VAL A 120 2.18 3.70 -7.22
C VAL A 120 3.52 3.12 -7.62
N GLU A 121 4.57 3.41 -6.85
CA GLU A 121 5.91 2.85 -7.02
C GLU A 121 6.07 1.55 -6.21
N LEU A 122 6.46 0.45 -6.86
CA LEU A 122 6.62 -0.88 -6.21
C LEU A 122 8.05 -1.42 -6.15
#